data_AF-A0A0F9DSI2-F1
#
_entry.id   AF-A0A0F9DSI2-F1
#
_cell.length_a   1.000
_cell.length_b   1.000
_cell.length_c   1.000
_cell.angle_alpha   90.00
_cell.angle_beta   90.00
_cell.angle_gamma   90.00
#
_symmetry.space_group_name_H-M   'P 1'
#
loop_
_entity.id
_entity.type
_entity.pdbx_description
1 polymer ?
#
loop_
_entity_poly.entity_id
_entity_poly.type
_entity_poly.pdbx_seq_one_letter_code
_entity_poly.pdbx_strand_id
1 'polypeptide(L)'
;MRFTSHLGQRFAMGLLPLALLQGCGQELSANTEASATAAQSALASVQQVDNGVIVSFAKQAASEAKSVRLQVVKDDIIRVTSIAHDDFSVLPKSIMLTDDALSSPAKFTTTRQGNKLLLKTAKVSAEISLIDGKVSFKNSQGETVLAEADRRFTAVTGDPITPDHDSFAIRQQWNKGSDEGFFGLGQQQNNQVNYAGENVELTTHNLEIAIPFVVSTRNYGVLWDNNSVTNFGDPEQSRSLNQDFVLYDAQGNKGGLTAQYY
;
A
#
# COMPACT_ATOMS: atom_id res chain seq x y z
N MET A 1 58.42 -22.15 8.70
CA MET A 1 59.34 -21.42 7.78
C MET A 1 58.73 -20.03 7.60
N ARG A 2 59.10 -18.96 8.33
CA ARG A 2 60.31 -18.08 8.22
C ARG A 2 60.62 -17.77 6.75
N PHE A 3 60.58 -16.52 6.27
CA PHE A 3 61.59 -15.42 6.41
C PHE A 3 60.91 -14.04 6.14
N THR A 4 60.95 -13.04 7.04
CA THR A 4 61.90 -11.91 7.27
C THR A 4 61.90 -10.72 6.27
N SER A 5 61.52 -9.55 6.82
CA SER A 5 61.99 -8.15 6.71
C SER A 5 63.21 -7.72 5.86
N HIS A 6 63.15 -6.47 5.34
CA HIS A 6 64.12 -5.33 5.40
C HIS A 6 63.43 -4.09 4.76
N LEU A 7 63.32 -2.86 5.28
CA LEU A 7 64.16 -1.84 5.95
C LEU A 7 65.03 -0.96 5.01
N GLY A 8 64.84 0.37 5.09
CA GLY A 8 65.84 1.43 4.77
C GLY A 8 65.38 2.45 3.69
N GLN A 9 64.98 3.69 4.03
CA GLN A 9 65.81 4.93 4.16
C GLN A 9 66.34 5.47 2.81
N ARG A 10 66.48 6.77 2.48
CA ARG A 10 66.16 8.12 2.99
C ARG A 10 66.65 9.12 1.90
N PHE A 11 66.03 10.32 1.83
CA PHE A 11 66.59 11.64 1.44
C PHE A 11 67.32 11.86 0.09
N ALA A 12 66.89 12.90 -0.65
CA ALA A 12 67.73 14.07 -0.95
C ALA A 12 66.91 15.23 -1.58
N MET A 13 67.16 16.43 -1.05
CA MET A 13 66.70 17.74 -1.50
C MET A 13 67.38 18.17 -2.82
N GLY A 14 66.67 18.99 -3.61
CA GLY A 14 67.25 19.82 -4.68
C GLY A 14 66.46 21.12 -4.82
N LEU A 15 67.12 22.24 -4.54
CA LEU A 15 66.62 23.62 -4.55
C LEU A 15 66.48 24.21 -5.97
N LEU A 16 65.38 24.97 -6.19
CA LEU A 16 65.24 26.31 -6.82
C LEU A 16 66.09 26.70 -8.06
N PRO A 17 65.52 27.43 -9.06
CA PRO A 17 65.23 28.85 -8.85
C PRO A 17 63.92 29.42 -9.44
N LEU A 18 63.54 30.54 -8.82
CA LEU A 18 62.55 31.55 -9.20
C LEU A 18 62.78 32.10 -10.62
N ALA A 19 61.70 32.26 -11.37
CA ALA A 19 61.55 33.32 -12.36
C ALA A 19 60.13 33.92 -12.25
N LEU A 20 60.07 35.18 -11.84
CA LEU A 20 58.90 36.05 -11.86
C LEU A 20 58.64 36.51 -13.29
N LEU A 21 57.40 36.37 -13.78
CA LEU A 21 56.85 37.24 -14.82
C LEU A 21 55.34 37.37 -14.58
N GLN A 22 54.93 38.62 -14.38
CA GLN A 22 53.54 39.06 -14.26
C GLN A 22 52.81 38.93 -15.60
N GLY A 23 51.54 38.55 -15.56
CA GLY A 23 50.63 38.65 -16.68
C GLY A 23 49.19 38.46 -16.23
N CYS A 24 48.40 39.54 -16.28
CA CYS A 24 46.97 39.58 -16.00
C CYS A 24 46.17 38.61 -16.87
N GLY A 25 45.12 38.01 -16.30
CA GLY A 25 44.06 37.36 -17.07
C GLY A 25 43.16 36.50 -16.18
N GLN A 26 41.93 36.98 -15.94
CA GLN A 26 40.85 36.24 -15.29
C GLN A 26 40.51 34.97 -16.10
N GLU A 27 40.26 33.85 -15.42
CA GLU A 27 39.20 32.93 -15.83
C GLU A 27 38.78 32.00 -14.68
N LEU A 28 37.47 31.77 -14.62
CA LEU A 28 36.73 31.10 -13.56
C LEU A 28 37.01 29.59 -13.53
N SER A 29 37.09 29.01 -12.34
CA SER A 29 36.73 27.60 -12.11
C SER A 29 36.33 27.41 -10.66
N ALA A 30 35.03 27.53 -10.40
CA ALA A 30 34.41 27.09 -9.16
C ALA A 30 34.32 25.55 -9.17
N ASN A 31 35.16 24.88 -8.38
CA ASN A 31 34.92 23.50 -8.00
C ASN A 31 33.91 23.51 -6.84
N THR A 32 32.62 23.49 -7.20
CA THR A 32 31.55 23.23 -6.24
C THR A 32 31.43 21.71 -6.12
N GLU A 33 31.96 21.16 -5.03
CA GLU A 33 31.63 19.81 -4.58
C GLU A 33 30.12 19.75 -4.33
N ALA A 34 29.39 19.11 -5.26
CA ALA A 34 27.98 18.81 -5.08
C ALA A 34 27.86 17.72 -4.01
N SER A 35 27.71 18.14 -2.76
CA SER A 35 27.23 17.28 -1.68
C SER A 35 25.80 16.86 -2.03
N ALA A 36 25.63 15.60 -2.44
CA ALA A 36 24.33 14.98 -2.60
C ALA A 36 23.73 14.79 -1.20
N THR A 37 23.01 15.80 -0.71
CA THR A 37 22.09 15.63 0.41
C THR A 37 20.97 14.70 -0.06
N ALA A 38 21.02 13.45 0.41
CA ALA A 38 19.88 12.56 0.35
C ALA A 38 18.69 13.28 1.00
N ALA A 39 17.69 13.66 0.19
CA ALA A 39 16.49 14.29 0.68
C ALA A 39 15.79 13.30 1.62
N GLN A 40 15.94 13.53 2.92
CA GLN A 40 15.22 12.75 3.92
C GLN A 40 13.74 13.12 3.77
N SER A 41 12.94 12.18 3.24
CA SER A 41 11.50 12.40 3.05
C SER A 41 10.89 12.90 4.37
N ALA A 42 10.22 14.04 4.31
CA ALA A 42 9.54 14.60 5.47
C ALA A 42 8.51 13.59 5.99
N LEU A 43 8.56 13.32 7.29
CA LEU A 43 7.56 12.47 7.94
C LEU A 43 6.19 13.14 7.89
N ALA A 44 5.15 12.31 7.83
CA ALA A 44 3.76 12.76 7.82
C ALA A 44 3.40 13.58 9.06
N SER A 45 2.49 14.53 8.89
CA SER A 45 1.85 15.23 10.01
C SER A 45 0.81 14.31 10.65
N VAL A 46 0.61 14.47 11.96
CA VAL A 46 -0.35 13.69 12.74
C VAL A 46 -1.31 14.65 13.44
N GLN A 47 -2.60 14.46 13.22
CA GLN A 47 -3.67 15.15 13.91
C GLN A 47 -4.47 14.16 14.76
N GLN A 48 -4.64 14.45 16.04
CA GLN A 48 -5.54 13.71 16.92
C GLN A 48 -6.98 14.13 16.66
N VAL A 49 -7.89 13.16 16.69
CA VAL A 49 -9.35 13.38 16.64
C VAL A 49 -10.02 12.54 17.72
N ASP A 50 -11.26 12.86 18.06
CA ASP A 50 -11.96 12.27 19.22
C ASP A 50 -11.96 10.73 19.23
N ASN A 51 -12.02 10.12 18.05
CA ASN A 51 -12.03 8.66 17.90
C ASN A 51 -10.78 8.09 17.24
N GLY A 52 -9.66 8.83 17.14
CA GLY A 52 -8.43 8.28 16.57
C GLY A 52 -7.46 9.33 16.05
N VAL A 53 -6.89 9.09 14.86
CA VAL A 53 -5.85 9.93 14.27
C VAL A 53 -6.02 10.08 12.76
N ILE A 54 -5.61 11.25 12.26
CA ILE A 54 -5.41 11.51 10.84
C ILE A 54 -3.91 11.71 10.62
N VAL A 55 -3.37 11.00 9.63
CA VAL A 55 -1.97 11.10 9.20
C VAL A 55 -1.96 11.62 7.77
N SER A 56 -1.33 12.78 7.56
CA SER A 56 -1.34 13.48 6.27
C SER A 56 0.06 13.59 5.67
N PHE A 57 0.14 13.32 4.37
CA PHE A 57 1.39 13.17 3.64
C PHE A 57 1.60 14.36 2.69
N ALA A 58 2.84 14.86 2.65
CA ALA A 58 3.24 15.85 1.66
C ALA A 58 3.17 15.26 0.24
N LYS A 59 3.04 16.13 -0.78
CA LYS A 59 2.90 15.68 -2.18
C LYS A 59 4.06 14.82 -2.69
N GLN A 60 5.26 15.01 -2.12
CA GLN A 60 6.49 14.29 -2.47
C GLN A 60 6.79 13.11 -1.52
N ALA A 61 5.85 12.74 -0.64
CA ALA A 61 6.00 11.58 0.23
C ALA A 61 5.95 10.28 -0.57
N ALA A 62 6.44 9.19 0.03
CA ALA A 62 6.40 7.85 -0.57
C ALA A 62 5.01 7.18 -0.49
N SER A 63 3.99 7.90 0.00
CA SER A 63 2.62 7.40 0.17
C SER A 63 1.79 7.65 -1.08
N GLU A 64 1.05 6.64 -1.53
CA GLU A 64 0.02 6.79 -2.57
C GLU A 64 -1.19 7.61 -2.05
N ALA A 65 -1.50 7.46 -0.76
CA ALA A 65 -2.57 8.23 -0.11
C ALA A 65 -2.06 9.61 0.30
N LYS A 66 -2.90 10.63 0.13
CA LYS A 66 -2.68 11.97 0.63
C LYS A 66 -2.95 12.05 2.13
N SER A 67 -3.97 11.33 2.61
CA SER A 67 -4.25 11.17 4.04
C SER A 67 -4.74 9.76 4.37
N VAL A 68 -4.39 9.30 5.57
CA VAL A 68 -4.87 8.04 6.16
C VAL A 68 -5.45 8.34 7.53
N ARG A 69 -6.70 7.94 7.77
CA ARG A 69 -7.38 8.07 9.05
C ARG A 69 -7.55 6.71 9.70
N LEU A 70 -7.15 6.59 10.96
CA LEU A 70 -7.45 5.45 11.83
C LEU A 70 -8.49 5.88 12.84
N GLN A 71 -9.63 5.20 12.90
CA GLN A 71 -10.69 5.45 13.89
C GLN A 71 -10.94 4.19 14.71
N VAL A 72 -10.94 4.33 16.03
CA VAL A 72 -11.32 3.28 16.97
C VAL A 72 -12.84 3.19 17.01
N VAL A 73 -13.35 1.99 16.72
CA VAL A 73 -14.79 1.68 16.77
C VAL A 73 -15.08 0.96 18.09
N LYS A 74 -14.37 -0.14 18.35
CA LYS A 74 -14.41 -0.94 19.59
C LYS A 74 -13.00 -1.37 19.98
N ASP A 75 -12.87 -2.05 21.11
CA ASP A 75 -11.57 -2.53 21.60
C ASP A 75 -10.85 -3.44 20.58
N ASP A 76 -11.57 -4.11 19.69
CA ASP A 76 -11.07 -5.03 18.67
C ASP A 76 -11.41 -4.57 17.23
N ILE A 77 -11.89 -3.34 17.03
CA ILE A 77 -12.28 -2.83 15.71
C ILE A 77 -11.67 -1.45 15.47
N ILE A 78 -10.84 -1.36 14.43
CA ILE A 78 -10.26 -0.12 13.92
C ILE A 78 -10.73 0.08 12.47
N ARG A 79 -11.38 1.20 12.18
CA ARG A 79 -11.68 1.63 10.82
C ARG A 79 -10.45 2.33 10.22
N VAL A 80 -10.04 1.90 9.04
CA VAL A 80 -9.01 2.56 8.24
C VAL A 80 -9.68 3.25 7.06
N THR A 81 -9.30 4.49 6.79
CA THR A 81 -9.76 5.21 5.60
C THR A 81 -8.58 5.92 4.96
N SER A 82 -8.30 5.60 3.70
CA SER A 82 -7.21 6.19 2.93
C SER A 82 -7.80 6.93 1.74
N ILE A 83 -7.39 8.17 1.53
CA ILE A 83 -7.89 9.03 0.45
C ILE A 83 -6.74 9.65 -0.35
N ALA A 84 -6.96 9.84 -1.66
CA ALA A 84 -6.01 10.48 -2.57
C ALA A 84 -6.06 12.02 -2.51
N HIS A 85 -7.01 12.58 -1.75
CA HIS A 85 -7.18 13.99 -1.42
C HIS A 85 -7.12 14.19 0.11
N ASP A 86 -7.43 15.39 0.59
CA ASP A 86 -7.35 15.78 2.00
C ASP A 86 -8.71 16.05 2.66
N ASP A 87 -9.80 15.99 1.90
CA ASP A 87 -11.16 16.15 2.44
C ASP A 87 -11.81 14.79 2.76
N PHE A 88 -12.05 14.48 4.03
CA PHE A 88 -12.80 13.28 4.44
C PHE A 88 -14.33 13.45 4.39
N SER A 89 -14.84 14.66 4.19
CA SER A 89 -16.28 14.96 4.18
C SER A 89 -16.98 14.52 2.90
N VAL A 90 -16.24 14.33 1.81
CA VAL A 90 -16.75 13.81 0.54
C VAL A 90 -17.09 12.31 0.59
N LEU A 91 -16.63 11.60 1.63
CA LEU A 91 -16.93 10.18 1.78
C LEU A 91 -18.43 9.98 2.03
N PRO A 92 -19.10 9.11 1.27
CA PRO A 92 -20.50 8.85 1.47
C PRO A 92 -20.76 8.22 2.84
N LYS A 93 -21.97 8.41 3.35
CA LYS A 93 -22.46 7.67 4.51
C LYS A 93 -22.45 6.17 4.17
N SER A 94 -21.84 5.35 5.04
CA SER A 94 -21.84 3.90 4.85
C SER A 94 -23.28 3.35 4.90
N ILE A 95 -23.55 2.36 4.07
CA ILE A 95 -24.79 1.56 4.10
C ILE A 95 -24.60 0.23 4.85
N MET A 96 -23.37 -0.08 5.27
CA MET A 96 -23.01 -1.32 5.96
C MET A 96 -22.79 -1.09 7.47
N LEU A 97 -22.26 0.08 7.84
CA LEU A 97 -22.07 0.47 9.23
C LEU A 97 -23.33 1.13 9.79
N THR A 98 -23.64 0.85 11.05
CA THR A 98 -24.72 1.54 11.78
C THR A 98 -24.30 2.96 12.16
N ASP A 99 -25.28 3.85 12.28
CA ASP A 99 -25.06 5.27 12.58
C ASP A 99 -24.29 5.52 13.89
N ASP A 100 -24.44 4.61 14.85
CA ASP A 100 -23.84 4.68 16.18
C ASP A 100 -22.46 4.03 16.27
N ALA A 101 -21.97 3.37 15.22
CA ALA A 101 -20.73 2.61 15.25
C ALA A 101 -19.51 3.45 15.68
N LEU A 102 -19.52 4.76 15.37
CA LEU A 102 -18.44 5.69 15.71
C LEU A 102 -18.79 6.64 16.86
N SER A 103 -19.99 6.57 17.43
CA SER A 103 -20.48 7.53 18.44
C SER A 103 -19.94 7.26 19.84
N SER A 104 -19.37 6.08 20.10
CA SER A 104 -18.82 5.71 21.41
C SER A 104 -17.58 4.84 21.23
N PRO A 105 -16.45 5.45 20.82
CA PRO A 105 -15.21 4.72 20.58
C PRO A 105 -14.68 4.11 21.88
N ALA A 106 -14.05 2.95 21.79
CA ALA A 106 -13.32 2.39 22.91
C ALA A 106 -12.14 3.29 23.31
N LYS A 107 -11.66 3.14 24.55
CA LYS A 107 -10.49 3.88 25.03
C LYS A 107 -9.26 3.46 24.24
N PHE A 108 -8.45 4.43 23.85
CA PHE A 108 -7.21 4.18 23.12
C PHE A 108 -6.11 5.15 23.55
N THR A 109 -4.89 4.80 23.16
CA THR A 109 -3.71 5.65 23.30
C THR A 109 -2.99 5.73 21.96
N THR A 110 -2.23 6.80 21.78
CA THR A 110 -1.36 6.97 20.63
C THR A 110 0.05 7.29 21.08
N THR A 111 1.05 6.62 20.53
CA THR A 111 2.45 6.85 20.89
C THR A 111 3.31 6.87 19.63
N ARG A 112 4.12 7.90 19.46
CA ARG A 112 5.08 7.96 18.38
C ARG A 112 6.28 7.07 18.70
N GLN A 113 6.67 6.23 17.75
CA GLN A 113 7.80 5.31 17.86
C GLN A 113 8.69 5.48 16.61
N GLY A 114 9.63 6.41 16.68
CA GLY A 114 10.46 6.79 15.53
C GLY A 114 9.63 7.27 14.34
N ASN A 115 9.71 6.52 13.24
CA ASN A 115 9.00 6.80 11.98
C ASN A 115 7.61 6.15 11.92
N LYS A 116 7.08 5.67 13.05
CA LYS A 116 5.75 5.10 13.16
C LYS A 116 4.92 5.80 14.23
N LEU A 117 3.61 5.70 14.09
CA LEU A 117 2.64 6.02 15.13
C LEU A 117 1.90 4.74 15.51
N LEU A 118 1.94 4.39 16.80
CA LEU A 118 1.20 3.28 17.37
C LEU A 118 -0.13 3.81 17.93
N LEU A 119 -1.26 3.30 17.45
CA LEU A 119 -2.57 3.44 18.07
C LEU A 119 -2.91 2.12 18.77
N LYS A 120 -3.28 2.17 20.05
CA LYS A 120 -3.50 0.96 20.86
C LYS A 120 -4.77 1.05 21.70
N THR A 121 -5.60 0.01 21.63
CA THR A 121 -6.78 -0.23 22.47
C THR A 121 -6.49 -1.37 23.47
N ALA A 122 -7.52 -1.89 24.16
CA ALA A 122 -7.36 -3.04 25.05
C ALA A 122 -7.04 -4.37 24.33
N LYS A 123 -7.54 -4.57 23.09
CA LYS A 123 -7.40 -5.86 22.37
C LYS A 123 -6.57 -5.80 21.09
N VAL A 124 -6.45 -4.63 20.45
CA VAL A 124 -5.74 -4.48 19.18
C VAL A 124 -4.78 -3.30 19.21
N SER A 125 -3.74 -3.37 18.40
CA SER A 125 -2.93 -2.20 18.08
C SER A 125 -2.69 -2.08 16.59
N ALA A 126 -2.75 -0.85 16.09
CA ALA A 126 -2.42 -0.48 14.73
C ALA A 126 -1.15 0.40 14.71
N GLU A 127 -0.17 0.01 13.92
CA GLU A 127 1.01 0.82 13.63
C GLU A 127 0.88 1.39 12.23
N ILE A 128 0.90 2.73 12.10
CA ILE A 128 1.00 3.42 10.82
C ILE A 128 2.39 3.99 10.62
N SER A 129 2.97 3.73 9.45
CA SER A 129 4.22 4.33 8.99
C SER A 129 4.01 5.80 8.63
N LEU A 130 4.80 6.68 9.23
CA LEU A 130 4.82 8.12 8.92
C LEU A 130 5.61 8.43 7.64
N ILE A 131 6.11 7.42 6.93
CA ILE A 131 6.84 7.56 5.66
C ILE A 131 5.92 7.34 4.46
N ASP A 132 5.16 6.24 4.49
CA ASP A 132 4.37 5.74 3.35
C ASP A 132 2.91 5.41 3.69
N GLY A 133 2.48 5.64 4.93
CA GLY A 133 1.08 5.47 5.35
C GLY A 133 0.60 4.03 5.40
N LYS A 134 1.51 3.05 5.31
CA LYS A 134 1.16 1.64 5.49
C LYS A 134 0.80 1.35 6.94
N VAL A 135 -0.27 0.60 7.12
CA VAL A 135 -0.83 0.18 8.41
C VAL A 135 -0.54 -1.30 8.64
N SER A 136 -0.17 -1.64 9.87
CA SER A 136 -0.08 -3.02 10.33
C SER A 136 -0.80 -3.20 11.65
N PHE A 137 -1.45 -4.35 11.82
CA PHE A 137 -2.25 -4.69 12.99
C PHE A 137 -1.59 -5.82 13.75
N LYS A 138 -1.56 -5.67 15.07
CA LYS A 138 -1.06 -6.69 15.99
C LYS A 138 -2.15 -7.20 16.90
N ASN A 139 -2.11 -8.49 17.16
CA ASN A 139 -2.96 -9.13 18.17
C ASN A 139 -2.52 -8.74 19.60
N SER A 140 -3.24 -9.23 20.60
CA SER A 140 -2.95 -8.99 22.02
C SER A 140 -1.58 -9.51 22.48
N GLN A 141 -0.99 -10.45 21.74
CA GLN A 141 0.34 -11.03 21.98
C GLN A 141 1.46 -10.18 21.35
N GLY A 142 1.10 -9.15 20.56
CA GLY A 142 2.05 -8.27 19.88
C GLY A 142 2.53 -8.79 18.53
N GLU A 143 1.95 -9.88 18.03
CA GLU A 143 2.27 -10.47 16.73
C GLU A 143 1.50 -9.75 15.62
N THR A 144 2.18 -9.42 14.52
CA THR A 144 1.53 -8.80 13.36
C THR A 144 0.67 -9.83 12.64
N VAL A 145 -0.65 -9.60 12.60
CA VAL A 145 -1.62 -10.49 11.94
C VAL A 145 -2.01 -10.01 10.55
N LEU A 146 -2.02 -8.68 10.34
CA LEU A 146 -2.38 -8.05 9.07
C LEU A 146 -1.44 -6.88 8.80
N ALA A 147 -0.73 -6.88 7.69
CA ALA A 147 0.18 -5.81 7.29
C ALA A 147 -0.07 -5.40 5.84
N GLU A 148 -0.30 -4.11 5.62
CA GLU A 148 -0.43 -3.56 4.27
C GLU A 148 0.88 -3.73 3.48
N ALA A 149 0.75 -4.22 2.25
CA ALA A 149 1.86 -4.42 1.34
C ALA A 149 1.91 -3.35 0.25
N ASP A 150 0.75 -2.97 -0.31
CA ASP A 150 0.62 -2.03 -1.42
C ASP A 150 -0.78 -1.40 -1.44
N ARG A 151 -0.87 -0.17 -1.95
CA ARG A 151 -2.11 0.61 -2.07
C ARG A 151 -2.09 1.38 -3.38
N ARG A 152 -3.22 1.41 -4.09
CA ARG A 152 -3.36 2.12 -5.38
C ARG A 152 -4.70 2.83 -5.49
N PHE A 153 -4.64 4.02 -6.09
CA PHE A 153 -5.79 4.76 -6.60
C PHE A 153 -5.56 4.98 -8.10
N THR A 154 -6.50 4.53 -8.93
CA THR A 154 -6.44 4.70 -10.40
C THR A 154 -7.75 5.28 -10.91
N ALA A 155 -7.75 5.69 -12.19
CA ALA A 155 -8.99 6.10 -12.84
C ALA A 155 -10.02 4.97 -12.81
N VAL A 156 -11.29 5.32 -12.59
CA VAL A 156 -12.42 4.39 -12.71
C VAL A 156 -12.62 4.05 -14.19
N THR A 157 -12.64 2.76 -14.52
CA THR A 157 -12.78 2.27 -15.90
C THR A 157 -14.00 1.38 -16.13
N GLY A 158 -14.66 0.92 -15.05
CA GLY A 158 -15.80 0.00 -15.12
C GLY A 158 -17.18 0.67 -15.06
N ASP A 159 -17.23 2.00 -15.00
CA ASP A 159 -18.49 2.75 -14.95
C ASP A 159 -18.95 3.12 -16.37
N PRO A 160 -20.20 2.81 -16.78
CA PRO A 160 -20.73 3.22 -18.08
C PRO A 160 -21.00 4.73 -18.21
N ILE A 161 -21.01 5.47 -17.09
CA ILE A 161 -21.12 6.94 -17.10
C ILE A 161 -19.80 7.59 -16.68
N THR A 162 -19.68 8.91 -16.91
CA THR A 162 -18.52 9.67 -16.46
C THR A 162 -18.43 9.63 -14.93
N PRO A 163 -17.35 9.08 -14.34
CA PRO A 163 -17.16 9.06 -12.90
C PRO A 163 -16.96 10.48 -12.36
N ASP A 164 -17.35 10.71 -11.10
CA ASP A 164 -17.02 11.95 -10.40
C ASP A 164 -15.50 12.14 -10.32
N HIS A 165 -15.06 13.40 -10.33
CA HIS A 165 -13.63 13.76 -10.39
C HIS A 165 -12.77 13.25 -9.21
N ASP A 166 -13.40 12.94 -8.10
CA ASP A 166 -12.85 12.44 -6.84
C ASP A 166 -13.21 10.97 -6.57
N SER A 167 -13.78 10.28 -7.57
CA SER A 167 -13.98 8.83 -7.56
C SER A 167 -12.76 8.10 -8.14
N PHE A 168 -12.38 6.99 -7.49
CA PHE A 168 -11.21 6.21 -7.87
C PHE A 168 -11.53 4.71 -7.90
N ALA A 169 -10.90 4.00 -8.83
CA ALA A 169 -10.70 2.56 -8.67
C ALA A 169 -9.63 2.35 -7.59
N ILE A 170 -9.97 1.56 -6.57
CA ILE A 170 -9.14 1.37 -5.38
C ILE A 170 -8.65 -0.07 -5.28
N ARG A 171 -7.37 -0.24 -4.94
CA ARG A 171 -6.79 -1.54 -4.64
C ARG A 171 -5.96 -1.46 -3.36
N GLN A 172 -6.16 -2.43 -2.49
CA GLN A 172 -5.36 -2.60 -1.28
C GLN A 172 -4.88 -4.04 -1.20
N GLN A 173 -3.59 -4.22 -0.89
CA GLN A 173 -2.97 -5.53 -0.72
C GLN A 173 -2.40 -5.65 0.69
N TRP A 174 -2.45 -6.86 1.22
CA TRP A 174 -1.89 -7.22 2.52
C TRP A 174 -1.12 -8.54 2.43
N ASN A 175 -0.30 -8.82 3.45
CA ASN A 175 0.24 -10.15 3.74
C ASN A 175 0.75 -10.92 2.50
N LYS A 176 1.62 -10.30 1.68
CA LYS A 176 2.22 -10.96 0.50
C LYS A 176 2.96 -12.23 0.92
N GLY A 177 2.67 -13.35 0.24
CA GLY A 177 3.30 -14.65 0.50
C GLY A 177 2.84 -15.34 1.78
N SER A 178 1.65 -14.98 2.28
CA SER A 178 1.06 -15.59 3.47
C SER A 178 0.53 -17.01 3.21
N ASP A 179 0.42 -17.79 4.28
CA ASP A 179 -0.16 -19.15 4.33
C ASP A 179 -1.60 -19.15 4.91
N GLU A 180 -2.23 -17.98 4.98
CA GLU A 180 -3.58 -17.81 5.52
C GLU A 180 -4.64 -18.50 4.69
N GLY A 181 -5.65 -19.03 5.38
CA GLY A 181 -6.93 -19.34 4.77
C GLY A 181 -7.87 -18.14 4.86
N PHE A 182 -8.67 -17.91 3.82
CA PHE A 182 -9.65 -16.83 3.74
C PHE A 182 -11.05 -17.37 3.51
N PHE A 183 -12.03 -16.91 4.28
CA PHE A 183 -13.42 -17.39 4.26
C PHE A 183 -14.40 -16.21 4.33
N GLY A 184 -15.69 -16.47 4.07
CA GLY A 184 -16.74 -15.46 4.10
C GLY A 184 -17.12 -15.00 2.69
N LEU A 185 -17.03 -13.70 2.42
CA LEU A 185 -17.31 -13.08 1.11
C LEU A 185 -18.76 -13.21 0.59
N GLY A 186 -19.64 -13.88 1.33
CA GLY A 186 -21.06 -14.02 1.02
C GLY A 186 -21.41 -15.37 0.37
N GLN A 187 -22.42 -15.38 -0.49
CA GLN A 187 -22.90 -16.59 -1.17
C GLN A 187 -22.37 -16.63 -2.60
N GLN A 188 -21.47 -17.58 -2.87
CA GLN A 188 -20.83 -17.80 -4.17
C GLN A 188 -21.21 -19.18 -4.74
N GLN A 189 -21.07 -19.40 -6.05
CA GLN A 189 -21.53 -20.62 -6.74
C GLN A 189 -20.41 -21.54 -7.25
N ASN A 190 -19.15 -21.24 -6.93
CA ASN A 190 -17.99 -21.94 -7.49
C ASN A 190 -17.42 -23.04 -6.57
N ASN A 191 -18.17 -23.48 -5.54
CA ASN A 191 -17.75 -24.47 -4.53
C ASN A 191 -16.47 -24.13 -3.76
N GLN A 192 -16.06 -22.86 -3.77
CA GLN A 192 -14.92 -22.37 -3.00
C GLN A 192 -15.31 -22.24 -1.53
N VAL A 193 -14.39 -22.60 -0.63
CA VAL A 193 -14.57 -22.41 0.82
C VAL A 193 -13.40 -21.59 1.37
N ASN A 194 -12.18 -22.08 1.15
CA ASN A 194 -10.97 -21.32 1.39
C ASN A 194 -10.56 -20.59 0.11
N TYR A 195 -10.67 -19.26 0.10
CA TYR A 195 -10.34 -18.42 -1.06
C TYR A 195 -8.84 -18.13 -1.21
N ALA A 196 -7.98 -18.70 -0.36
CA ALA A 196 -6.54 -18.46 -0.43
C ALA A 196 -5.95 -18.87 -1.79
N GLY A 197 -5.38 -17.91 -2.50
CA GLY A 197 -4.79 -18.12 -3.82
C GLY A 197 -5.82 -18.20 -4.96
N GLU A 198 -7.10 -17.95 -4.67
CA GLU A 198 -8.18 -17.96 -5.65
C GLU A 198 -8.80 -16.56 -5.81
N ASN A 199 -9.66 -16.41 -6.83
CA ASN A 199 -10.32 -15.16 -7.16
C ASN A 199 -11.83 -15.25 -6.85
N VAL A 200 -12.41 -14.14 -6.40
CA VAL A 200 -13.86 -13.98 -6.24
C VAL A 200 -14.27 -12.58 -6.69
N GLU A 201 -15.18 -12.49 -7.64
CA GLU A 201 -15.86 -11.23 -7.98
C GLU A 201 -17.07 -11.06 -7.07
N LEU A 202 -17.04 -10.04 -6.21
CA LEU A 202 -18.16 -9.64 -5.37
C LEU A 202 -19.08 -8.74 -6.19
N THR A 203 -19.95 -9.38 -6.96
CA THR A 203 -21.03 -8.74 -7.69
C THR A 203 -22.39 -9.11 -7.08
N THR A 204 -23.46 -8.52 -7.58
CA THR A 204 -24.83 -8.89 -7.21
C THR A 204 -25.52 -9.48 -8.43
N HIS A 205 -25.90 -10.75 -8.32
CA HIS A 205 -26.61 -11.45 -9.38
C HIS A 205 -27.66 -12.39 -8.75
N ASN A 206 -28.53 -13.00 -9.56
CA ASN A 206 -29.61 -13.87 -9.06
C ASN A 206 -29.11 -15.01 -8.14
N LEU A 207 -27.92 -15.55 -8.40
CA LEU A 207 -27.36 -16.68 -7.66
C LEU A 207 -26.26 -16.28 -6.65
N GLU A 208 -25.85 -15.02 -6.64
CA GLU A 208 -24.66 -14.53 -5.96
C GLU A 208 -25.00 -13.36 -5.06
N ILE A 209 -24.58 -13.45 -3.80
CA ILE A 209 -24.77 -12.40 -2.80
C ILE A 209 -23.40 -11.97 -2.29
N ALA A 210 -22.96 -10.78 -2.70
CA ALA A 210 -21.75 -10.16 -2.17
C ALA A 210 -21.96 -9.67 -0.73
N ILE A 211 -21.19 -10.23 0.20
CA ILE A 211 -21.03 -9.67 1.56
C ILE A 211 -19.52 -9.45 1.74
N PRO A 212 -19.01 -8.21 1.61
CA PRO A 212 -17.56 -7.95 1.55
C PRO A 212 -16.89 -8.00 2.92
N PHE A 213 -17.09 -9.10 3.63
CA PHE A 213 -16.48 -9.43 4.90
C PHE A 213 -15.67 -10.72 4.75
N VAL A 214 -14.34 -10.60 4.88
CA VAL A 214 -13.43 -11.74 4.82
C VAL A 214 -12.90 -12.07 6.22
N VAL A 215 -12.81 -13.35 6.53
CA VAL A 215 -12.28 -13.88 7.79
C VAL A 215 -11.00 -14.67 7.49
N SER A 216 -9.95 -14.39 8.25
CA SER A 216 -8.67 -15.09 8.15
C SER A 216 -8.54 -16.19 9.21
N THR A 217 -7.76 -17.24 8.90
CA THR A 217 -7.29 -18.23 9.89
C THR A 217 -6.44 -17.63 11.02
N ARG A 218 -5.94 -16.39 10.87
CA ARG A 218 -5.10 -15.69 11.87
C ARG A 218 -5.89 -14.84 12.87
N ASN A 219 -7.17 -15.16 13.09
CA ASN A 219 -8.04 -14.50 14.08
C ASN A 219 -8.24 -12.98 13.85
N TYR A 220 -8.39 -12.57 12.58
CA TYR A 220 -8.92 -11.26 12.24
C TYR A 220 -9.91 -11.38 11.07
N GLY A 221 -10.70 -10.33 10.86
CA GLY A 221 -11.51 -10.16 9.67
C GLY A 221 -11.41 -8.74 9.13
N VAL A 222 -11.80 -8.55 7.88
CA VAL A 222 -11.86 -7.24 7.22
C VAL A 222 -13.23 -7.07 6.61
N LEU A 223 -13.93 -6.02 7.04
CA LEU A 223 -15.07 -5.48 6.30
C LEU A 223 -14.56 -4.46 5.29
N TRP A 224 -14.79 -4.73 4.01
CA TRP A 224 -14.51 -3.79 2.93
C TRP A 224 -15.76 -2.97 2.62
N ASP A 225 -15.85 -1.80 3.26
CA ASP A 225 -16.96 -0.84 3.18
C ASP A 225 -16.95 -0.09 1.84
N ASN A 226 -17.27 -0.81 0.77
CA ASN A 226 -17.38 -0.32 -0.60
C ASN A 226 -18.61 -0.93 -1.28
N ASN A 227 -19.42 -0.10 -1.93
CA ASN A 227 -20.70 -0.52 -2.52
C ASN A 227 -20.61 -0.89 -4.00
N SER A 228 -19.45 -0.71 -4.63
CA SER A 228 -19.22 -1.09 -6.03
C SER A 228 -18.78 -2.54 -6.14
N VAL A 229 -18.81 -3.08 -7.37
CA VAL A 229 -18.24 -4.40 -7.66
C VAL A 229 -16.81 -4.47 -7.13
N THR A 230 -16.51 -5.51 -6.35
CA THR A 230 -15.23 -5.66 -5.65
C THR A 230 -14.59 -6.99 -6.01
N ASN A 231 -13.30 -7.01 -6.33
CA ASN A 231 -12.57 -8.25 -6.60
C ASN A 231 -11.70 -8.62 -5.40
N PHE A 232 -11.86 -9.87 -4.91
CA PHE A 232 -10.90 -10.52 -4.03
C PHE A 232 -9.94 -11.37 -4.88
N GLY A 233 -8.62 -11.23 -4.66
CA GLY A 233 -7.61 -11.90 -5.47
C GLY A 233 -7.11 -11.02 -6.62
N ASP A 234 -7.25 -11.52 -7.85
CA ASP A 234 -6.90 -10.79 -9.07
C ASP A 234 -7.77 -9.53 -9.23
N PRO A 235 -7.17 -8.33 -9.36
CA PRO A 235 -7.94 -7.10 -9.57
C PRO A 235 -8.57 -7.02 -10.97
N GLU A 236 -8.08 -7.77 -11.96
CA GLU A 236 -8.56 -7.72 -13.34
C GLU A 236 -9.85 -8.53 -13.54
N GLN A 237 -10.74 -8.04 -14.38
CA GLN A 237 -11.90 -8.82 -14.82
C GLN A 237 -11.46 -9.99 -15.69
N SER A 238 -12.25 -11.06 -15.65
CA SER A 238 -12.04 -12.21 -16.53
C SER A 238 -12.06 -11.78 -18.00
N ARG A 239 -11.02 -12.18 -18.74
CA ARG A 239 -10.84 -11.83 -20.15
C ARG A 239 -11.34 -12.93 -21.08
N SER A 240 -11.65 -12.56 -22.31
CA SER A 240 -11.96 -13.53 -23.37
C SER A 240 -10.74 -14.41 -23.65
N LEU A 241 -10.96 -15.69 -23.94
CA LEU A 241 -9.91 -16.68 -24.20
C LEU A 241 -8.83 -16.22 -25.19
N ASN A 242 -9.22 -15.53 -26.26
CA ASN A 242 -8.31 -15.08 -27.31
C ASN A 242 -7.39 -13.91 -26.91
N GLN A 243 -7.57 -13.32 -25.73
CA GLN A 243 -6.70 -12.25 -25.22
C GLN A 243 -5.40 -12.81 -24.63
N ASP A 244 -5.48 -13.99 -23.99
CA ASP A 244 -4.35 -14.62 -23.29
C ASP A 244 -3.87 -15.92 -23.95
N PHE A 245 -4.69 -16.54 -24.81
CA PHE A 245 -4.36 -17.79 -25.47
C PHE A 245 -4.34 -17.66 -26.99
N VAL A 246 -3.38 -18.36 -27.62
CA VAL A 246 -3.41 -18.60 -29.07
C VAL A 246 -4.41 -19.72 -29.36
N LEU A 247 -5.44 -19.40 -30.14
CA LEU A 247 -6.52 -20.34 -30.44
C LEU A 247 -6.30 -21.04 -31.79
N TYR A 248 -6.66 -22.32 -31.83
CA TYR A 248 -6.58 -23.18 -33.01
C TYR A 248 -7.94 -23.84 -33.28
N ASP A 249 -8.31 -23.90 -34.55
CA ASP A 249 -9.55 -24.55 -34.99
C ASP A 249 -9.41 -26.09 -35.00
N ALA A 250 -10.49 -26.80 -35.34
CA ALA A 250 -10.51 -28.27 -35.41
C ALA A 250 -9.56 -28.86 -36.46
N GLN A 251 -9.07 -28.05 -37.40
CA GLN A 251 -8.08 -28.43 -38.41
C GLN A 251 -6.66 -28.02 -38.00
N GLY A 252 -6.48 -27.41 -36.83
CA GLY A 252 -5.20 -26.91 -36.34
C GLY A 252 -4.77 -25.58 -36.97
N ASN A 253 -5.66 -24.86 -37.65
CA ASN A 253 -5.34 -23.52 -38.14
C ASN A 253 -5.45 -22.51 -37.01
N LYS A 254 -4.45 -21.63 -36.90
CA LYS A 254 -4.44 -20.52 -35.94
C LYS A 254 -5.52 -19.50 -36.30
N GLY A 255 -6.27 -19.01 -35.30
CA GLY A 255 -7.14 -17.84 -35.47
C GLY A 255 -8.40 -17.84 -34.61
N GLY A 256 -8.87 -19.01 -34.17
CA GLY A 256 -10.11 -19.13 -33.38
C GLY A 256 -10.48 -20.58 -33.12
N LEU A 257 -11.55 -20.80 -32.35
CA LEU A 257 -12.13 -22.13 -32.14
C LEU A 257 -13.17 -22.43 -33.23
N THR A 258 -13.35 -23.71 -33.56
CA THR A 258 -14.46 -24.14 -34.44
C THR A 258 -15.79 -24.10 -33.69
N ALA A 259 -16.76 -23.36 -34.22
CA ALA A 259 -18.15 -23.40 -33.75
C ALA A 259 -19.00 -24.24 -34.71
N GLN A 260 -19.70 -25.25 -34.19
CA GLN A 260 -20.62 -26.10 -34.95
C GLN A 260 -22.05 -25.88 -34.43
N TYR A 261 -22.95 -25.52 -35.34
CA TYR A 261 -24.36 -25.26 -35.04
C TYR A 261 -25.19 -26.35 -35.72
N TYR A 262 -25.94 -27.13 -34.93
CA TYR A 262 -26.75 -28.26 -35.36
C TYR A 262 -28.24 -27.95 -35.28
#